data_AF-L7EE26-F1
#
_entry.id   AF-L7EE26-F1
#
_cell.length_a   1.000
_cell.length_b   1.000
_cell.length_c   1.000
_cell.angle_alpha   90.00
_cell.angle_beta   90.00
_cell.angle_gamma   90.00
#
_symmetry.space_group_name_H-M   'P 1'
#
loop_
_entity.id
_entity.type
_entity.pdbx_description
1 polymer ?
#
loop_
_entity_poly.entity_id
_entity_poly.type
_entity_poly.pdbx_seq_one_letter_code
_entity_poly.pdbx_strand_id
1 'polypeptide(L)'
;MFGSLPFPNQSGDQLISKVVSAAIAALFKRTGKLTATVRAEPVAKLLQGSIDGFDFIGQSMLMYNGLRIEAMELYVQAVAIDFSAIFTGQVKLRQPTRATLRVVLTEDDLTTSFNTPFIVEKLQRLEYEGKSIHCQNTELILNDDKTLTLKSLIKLAEEEPILLEMTTAVVVEERRKIQFVDVVYQGDERSKALGEALISHVNNLMDLDKFALDGTQLRVDRLRLKDKQIIFYGIADIERFPKRK
;
A
#
# COMPACT_ATOMS: atom_id res chain seq x y z
N MET A 1 -22.36 52.25 -1.25
CA MET A 1 -21.08 51.84 -1.86
C MET A 1 -20.30 51.08 -0.82
N PHE A 2 -20.23 49.75 -0.93
CA PHE A 2 -19.42 48.92 -0.04
C PHE A 2 -18.18 48.48 -0.81
N GLY A 3 -17.02 48.94 -0.35
CA GLY A 3 -15.72 48.65 -0.94
C GLY A 3 -15.39 47.17 -0.81
N SER A 4 -15.21 46.53 -1.95
CA SER A 4 -14.53 45.24 -2.06
C SER A 4 -13.04 45.44 -1.76
N LEU A 5 -12.62 45.03 -0.57
CA LEU A 5 -11.20 44.78 -0.33
C LEU A 5 -10.80 43.50 -1.08
N PRO A 6 -9.73 43.52 -1.89
CA PRO A 6 -9.24 42.32 -2.54
C PRO A 6 -8.51 41.46 -1.50
N PHE A 7 -9.08 40.31 -1.16
CA PHE A 7 -8.31 39.27 -0.47
C PHE A 7 -7.22 38.79 -1.46
N PRO A 8 -5.94 38.77 -1.08
CA PRO A 8 -4.88 38.30 -1.95
C PRO A 8 -5.08 36.82 -2.27
N ASN A 9 -4.86 36.46 -3.54
CA ASN A 9 -5.03 35.16 -4.20
C ASN A 9 -4.41 33.96 -3.44
N GLN A 10 -5.01 33.51 -2.35
CA GLN A 10 -4.92 32.13 -1.85
C GLN A 10 -6.33 31.57 -1.88
N SER A 11 -6.66 30.87 -2.96
CA SER A 11 -7.94 30.20 -3.10
C SER A 11 -8.09 29.21 -1.93
N GLY A 12 -9.27 29.17 -1.29
CA GLY A 12 -9.48 28.42 -0.04
C GLY A 12 -9.24 26.91 -0.15
N ASP A 13 -9.32 26.37 -1.37
CA ASP A 13 -8.92 25.02 -1.73
C ASP A 13 -7.42 24.75 -1.51
N GLN A 14 -6.53 25.73 -1.70
CA GLN A 14 -5.09 25.60 -1.43
C GLN A 14 -4.80 25.48 0.06
N LEU A 15 -5.52 26.23 0.91
CA LEU A 15 -5.39 26.12 2.36
C LEU A 15 -5.84 24.74 2.84
N ILE A 16 -6.98 24.27 2.35
CA ILE A 16 -7.47 22.90 2.66
C ILE A 16 -6.48 21.85 2.17
N SER A 17 -5.96 21.99 0.94
CA SER A 17 -4.97 21.07 0.36
C SER A 17 -3.71 20.98 1.21
N LYS A 18 -3.22 22.09 1.77
CA LYS A 18 -2.07 22.09 2.70
C LYS A 18 -2.37 21.32 3.99
N VAL A 19 -3.53 21.55 4.59
CA VAL A 19 -3.95 20.85 5.82
C VAL A 19 -4.09 19.35 5.57
N VAL A 20 -4.74 18.97 4.46
CA VAL A 20 -4.91 17.56 4.07
C VAL A 20 -3.56 16.91 3.78
N SER A 21 -2.67 17.60 3.06
CA SER A 21 -1.30 17.13 2.79
C SER A 21 -0.54 16.86 4.09
N ALA A 22 -0.59 17.79 5.05
CA ALA A 22 0.07 17.61 6.35
C ALA A 22 -0.52 16.43 7.15
N ALA A 23 -1.85 16.28 7.13
CA ALA A 23 -2.53 15.18 7.79
C ALA A 23 -2.17 13.81 7.19
N ILE A 24 -2.08 13.72 5.86
CA ILE A 24 -1.67 12.49 5.16
C ILE A 24 -0.18 12.21 5.40
N ALA A 25 0.68 13.23 5.36
CA ALA A 25 2.10 13.06 5.66
C ALA A 25 2.33 12.47 7.06
N ALA A 26 1.51 12.84 8.05
CA ALA A 26 1.56 12.29 9.40
C ALA A 26 1.20 10.79 9.50
N LEU A 27 0.62 10.19 8.46
CA LEU A 27 0.41 8.73 8.39
C LEU A 27 1.70 7.96 8.13
N PHE A 28 2.76 8.65 7.71
CA PHE A 28 4.06 8.09 7.41
C PHE A 28 5.08 8.51 8.47
N LYS A 29 6.05 7.63 8.74
CA LYS A 29 7.20 7.94 9.59
C LYS A 29 8.10 8.98 8.92
N ARG A 30 8.24 8.90 7.59
CA ARG A 30 8.98 9.86 6.77
C ARG A 30 8.39 9.87 5.36
N THR A 31 8.44 11.02 4.71
CA THR A 31 8.08 11.18 3.30
C THR A 31 9.13 12.00 2.57
N GLY A 32 9.31 11.75 1.28
CA GLY A 32 9.96 12.68 0.37
C GLY A 32 9.00 13.79 -0.04
N LYS A 33 8.74 13.90 -1.35
CA LYS A 33 7.70 14.80 -1.87
C LYS A 33 6.32 14.21 -1.61
N LEU A 34 5.41 15.01 -1.06
CA LEU A 34 4.02 14.63 -0.86
C LEU A 34 3.11 15.81 -1.18
N THR A 35 2.08 15.57 -1.97
CA THR A 35 1.06 16.57 -2.29
C THR A 35 -0.29 15.91 -2.32
N ALA A 36 -1.25 16.51 -1.61
CA ALA A 36 -2.65 16.15 -1.63
C ALA A 36 -3.46 17.39 -2.01
N THR A 37 -4.15 17.33 -3.15
CA THR A 37 -4.88 18.45 -3.73
C THR A 37 -6.37 18.15 -3.67
N VAL A 38 -7.11 19.02 -2.99
CA VAL A 38 -8.58 19.04 -2.99
C VAL A 38 -9.03 20.03 -4.04
N ARG A 39 -9.79 19.56 -5.04
CA ARG A 39 -10.30 20.40 -6.13
C ARG A 39 -11.75 20.75 -5.87
N ALA A 40 -12.08 22.05 -5.89
CA ALA A 40 -13.46 22.54 -5.74
C ALA A 40 -13.63 23.92 -6.38
N GLU A 41 -14.32 23.98 -7.52
CA GLU A 41 -14.56 25.19 -8.30
C GLU A 41 -16.08 25.40 -8.54
N PRO A 42 -16.68 26.50 -8.06
CA PRO A 42 -16.07 27.52 -7.20
C PRO A 42 -15.79 26.98 -5.78
N VAL A 43 -14.86 27.60 -5.06
CA VAL A 43 -14.46 27.21 -3.69
C VAL A 43 -15.65 27.10 -2.72
N ALA A 44 -16.73 27.85 -2.98
CA ALA A 44 -17.98 27.78 -2.21
C ALA A 44 -18.63 26.38 -2.21
N LYS A 45 -18.33 25.50 -3.17
CA LYS A 45 -18.76 24.09 -3.17
C LYS A 45 -18.30 23.33 -1.92
N LEU A 46 -17.14 23.70 -1.36
CA LEU A 46 -16.64 23.11 -0.12
C LEU A 46 -17.60 23.38 1.04
N LEU A 47 -18.20 24.58 1.11
CA LEU A 47 -19.19 24.94 2.13
C LEU A 47 -20.51 24.17 1.95
N GLN A 48 -20.82 23.76 0.72
CA GLN A 48 -21.98 22.92 0.39
C GLN A 48 -21.69 21.42 0.56
N GLY A 49 -20.45 21.08 0.89
CA GLY A 49 -19.98 19.74 1.06
C GLY A 49 -19.79 18.95 -0.22
N SER A 50 -19.30 19.59 -1.27
CA SER A 50 -18.94 18.92 -2.53
C SER A 50 -17.53 19.27 -2.94
N ILE A 51 -16.81 18.28 -3.49
CA ILE A 51 -15.52 18.45 -4.14
C ILE A 51 -15.58 17.91 -5.56
N ASP A 52 -14.86 18.54 -6.47
CA ASP A 52 -14.72 18.09 -7.87
C ASP A 52 -13.70 16.95 -8.00
N GLY A 53 -12.81 16.80 -7.02
CA GLY A 53 -11.92 15.66 -6.93
C GLY A 53 -10.87 15.78 -5.85
N PHE A 54 -10.11 14.70 -5.68
CA PHE A 54 -8.98 14.62 -4.77
C PHE A 54 -7.83 13.90 -5.47
N ASP A 55 -6.66 14.54 -5.50
CA ASP A 55 -5.46 13.97 -6.09
C ASP A 55 -4.38 13.86 -5.02
N PHE A 56 -3.74 12.71 -4.91
CA PHE A 56 -2.62 12.47 -4.03
C PHE A 56 -1.45 11.93 -4.83
N ILE A 57 -0.28 12.53 -4.60
CA ILE A 57 0.99 12.14 -5.22
C ILE A 57 2.05 12.16 -4.12
N GLY A 58 2.61 11.00 -3.81
CA GLY A 58 3.65 10.82 -2.80
C GLY A 58 4.87 10.08 -3.38
N GLN A 59 6.05 10.42 -2.87
CA GLN A 59 7.33 9.81 -3.24
C GLN A 59 8.16 9.50 -1.99
N SER A 60 8.96 8.44 -2.06
CA SER A 60 9.91 7.98 -1.05
C SER A 60 9.30 7.98 0.36
N MET A 61 8.22 7.23 0.53
CA MET A 61 7.43 7.16 1.75
C MET A 61 7.85 5.96 2.60
N LEU A 62 8.09 6.20 3.89
CA LEU A 62 8.40 5.18 4.89
C LEU A 62 7.25 5.11 5.89
N MET A 63 6.58 3.96 5.96
CA MET A 63 5.53 3.68 6.93
C MET A 63 6.12 3.37 8.32
N TYR A 64 5.28 3.49 9.36
CA TYR A 64 5.69 3.20 10.74
C TYR A 64 6.06 1.73 10.98
N ASN A 65 5.48 0.82 10.20
CA ASN A 65 5.84 -0.59 10.21
C ASN A 65 7.16 -0.88 9.46
N GLY A 66 7.79 0.13 8.86
CA GLY A 66 9.05 0.01 8.13
C GLY A 66 8.90 -0.23 6.63
N LEU A 67 7.68 -0.47 6.13
CA LEU A 67 7.42 -0.62 4.69
C LEU A 67 7.81 0.66 3.95
N ARG A 68 8.54 0.51 2.85
CA ARG A 68 8.94 1.60 1.96
C ARG A 68 8.17 1.57 0.66
N ILE A 69 7.78 2.74 0.19
CA ILE A 69 7.06 2.94 -1.05
C ILE A 69 7.76 4.04 -1.84
N GLU A 70 8.25 3.71 -3.03
CA GLU A 70 8.94 4.66 -3.89
C GLU A 70 7.99 5.73 -4.41
N ALA A 71 6.81 5.32 -4.89
CA ALA A 71 5.79 6.26 -5.33
C ALA A 71 4.38 5.71 -5.09
N MET A 72 3.46 6.63 -4.77
CA MET A 72 2.04 6.34 -4.67
C MET A 72 1.25 7.49 -5.26
N GLU A 73 0.33 7.16 -6.15
CA GLU A 73 -0.62 8.08 -6.74
C GLU A 73 -2.04 7.58 -6.45
N LEU A 74 -2.92 8.48 -6.06
CA LEU A 74 -4.32 8.18 -5.79
C LEU A 74 -5.17 9.32 -6.35
N TYR A 75 -6.16 8.99 -7.18
CA TYR A 75 -7.06 9.98 -7.78
C TYR A 75 -8.51 9.62 -7.52
N VAL A 76 -9.29 10.58 -7.02
CA VAL A 76 -10.72 10.48 -6.78
C VAL A 76 -11.42 11.54 -7.61
N GLN A 77 -12.50 11.15 -8.27
CA GLN A 77 -13.36 12.08 -9.02
C GLN A 77 -14.27 12.86 -8.08
N ALA A 78 -15.25 13.59 -8.63
CA ALA A 78 -16.16 14.40 -7.85
C ALA A 78 -16.92 13.59 -6.79
N VAL A 79 -16.97 14.10 -5.57
CA VAL A 79 -17.57 13.43 -4.40
C VAL A 79 -18.35 14.42 -3.58
N ALA A 80 -19.52 13.98 -3.11
CA ALA A 80 -20.31 14.70 -2.14
C ALA A 80 -20.01 14.16 -0.72
N ILE A 81 -19.69 15.08 0.19
CA ILE A 81 -19.32 14.85 1.58
C ILE A 81 -20.39 15.46 2.49
N ASP A 82 -20.67 14.81 3.60
CA ASP A 82 -21.53 15.35 4.65
C ASP A 82 -20.69 16.20 5.62
N PHE A 83 -20.72 17.51 5.41
CA PHE A 83 -20.01 18.48 6.25
C PHE A 83 -20.66 18.69 7.63
N SER A 84 -21.92 18.26 7.83
CA SER A 84 -22.54 18.33 9.17
C SER A 84 -21.77 17.45 10.17
N ALA A 85 -21.19 16.35 9.68
CA ALA A 85 -20.39 15.44 10.47
C ALA A 85 -19.03 16.04 10.89
N ILE A 86 -18.51 17.05 10.18
CA ILE A 86 -17.19 17.63 10.48
C ILE A 86 -17.20 18.36 11.83
N PHE A 87 -18.33 18.95 12.22
CA PHE A 87 -18.50 19.54 13.56
C PHE A 87 -18.43 18.49 14.68
N THR A 88 -18.62 17.21 14.36
CA THR A 88 -18.42 16.08 15.28
C THR A 88 -17.04 15.43 15.14
N GLY A 89 -16.12 16.05 14.38
CA GLY A 89 -14.79 15.52 14.07
C GLY A 89 -14.80 14.34 13.09
N GLN A 90 -15.92 14.11 12.38
CA GLN A 90 -16.09 13.00 11.45
C GLN A 90 -16.23 13.50 10.02
N VAL A 91 -15.59 12.82 9.07
CA VAL A 91 -15.87 13.03 7.64
C VAL A 91 -16.72 11.86 7.18
N LYS A 92 -17.87 12.15 6.56
CA LYS A 92 -18.76 11.12 6.00
C LYS A 92 -18.98 11.37 4.53
N LEU A 93 -18.97 10.29 3.75
CA LEU A 93 -19.37 10.33 2.35
C LEU A 93 -20.90 10.34 2.27
N ARG A 94 -21.48 11.16 1.39
CA ARG A 94 -22.92 11.10 1.09
C ARG A 94 -23.27 9.92 0.17
N GLN A 95 -22.29 9.48 -0.61
CA GLN A 95 -22.38 8.33 -1.51
C GLN A 95 -21.01 7.65 -1.62
N PRO A 96 -20.96 6.34 -1.88
CA PRO A 96 -19.71 5.65 -2.15
C PRO A 96 -18.91 6.34 -3.27
N THR A 97 -17.60 6.26 -3.20
CA THR A 97 -16.69 6.78 -4.22
C THR A 97 -15.65 5.74 -4.61
N ARG A 98 -14.94 6.01 -5.71
CA ARG A 98 -13.84 5.20 -6.20
C ARG A 98 -12.60 6.05 -6.38
N ALA A 99 -11.49 5.53 -5.88
CA ALA A 99 -10.16 6.04 -6.18
C ALA A 99 -9.48 5.14 -7.22
N THR A 100 -8.72 5.71 -8.16
CA THR A 100 -7.72 4.98 -8.93
C THR A 100 -6.37 5.08 -8.23
N LEU A 101 -5.57 4.02 -8.31
CA LEU A 101 -4.33 3.86 -7.57
C LEU A 101 -3.19 3.44 -8.47
N ARG A 102 -2.01 4.00 -8.23
CA ARG A 102 -0.73 3.48 -8.69
C ARG A 102 0.24 3.41 -7.52
N VAL A 103 0.84 2.24 -7.29
CA VAL A 103 1.84 2.03 -6.23
C VAL A 103 3.09 1.45 -6.86
N VAL A 104 4.26 2.01 -6.52
CA VAL A 104 5.57 1.57 -7.01
C VAL A 104 6.42 1.18 -5.81
N LEU A 105 6.98 -0.03 -5.85
CA LEU A 105 7.99 -0.49 -4.91
C LEU A 105 9.24 -0.87 -5.72
N THR A 106 10.42 -0.42 -5.27
CA THR A 106 11.69 -0.82 -5.87
C THR A 106 12.17 -2.16 -5.29
N GLU A 107 13.10 -2.81 -5.99
CA GLU A 107 13.81 -4.00 -5.47
C GLU A 107 14.42 -3.73 -4.08
N ASP A 108 15.09 -2.58 -3.91
CA ASP A 108 15.70 -2.17 -2.64
C ASP A 108 14.66 -1.92 -1.54
N ASP A 109 13.53 -1.29 -1.88
CA ASP A 109 12.44 -1.06 -0.94
C ASP A 109 11.80 -2.36 -0.49
N LEU A 110 11.58 -3.30 -1.41
CA LEU A 110 11.08 -4.64 -1.11
C LEU A 110 12.05 -5.37 -0.18
N THR A 111 13.31 -5.51 -0.59
CA THR A 111 14.35 -6.16 0.20
C THR A 111 14.47 -5.55 1.59
N THR A 112 14.52 -4.22 1.69
CA THR A 112 14.58 -3.56 3.00
C THR A 112 13.33 -3.83 3.84
N SER A 113 12.14 -3.77 3.22
CA SER A 113 10.88 -3.93 3.93
C SER A 113 10.71 -5.34 4.51
N PHE A 114 11.14 -6.37 3.79
CA PHE A 114 11.09 -7.77 4.27
C PHE A 114 12.03 -8.07 5.44
N ASN A 115 13.03 -7.22 5.68
CA ASN A 115 13.93 -7.31 6.83
C ASN A 115 13.53 -6.36 7.98
N THR A 116 12.37 -5.72 7.91
CA THR A 116 11.87 -4.90 9.03
C THR A 116 11.38 -5.80 10.16
N PRO A 117 11.50 -5.36 11.43
CA PRO A 117 11.00 -6.14 12.57
C PRO A 117 9.53 -6.54 12.40
N PHE A 118 8.69 -5.64 11.88
CA PHE A 118 7.27 -5.91 11.66
C PHE A 118 7.03 -7.07 10.69
N ILE A 119 7.70 -7.09 9.53
CA ILE A 119 7.50 -8.17 8.54
C ILE A 119 8.12 -9.47 9.04
N VAL A 120 9.32 -9.40 9.63
CA VAL A 120 9.99 -10.57 10.22
C VAL A 120 9.11 -11.22 11.30
N GLU A 121 8.58 -10.45 12.25
CA GLU A 121 7.66 -10.96 13.29
C GLU A 121 6.34 -11.51 12.71
N LYS A 122 5.87 -10.97 11.58
CA LYS A 122 4.69 -11.51 10.89
C LYS A 122 4.96 -12.86 10.25
N LEU A 123 6.11 -13.01 9.59
CA LEU A 123 6.53 -14.27 8.98
C LEU A 123 6.86 -15.35 10.01
N GLN A 124 7.32 -14.96 11.21
CA GLN A 124 7.54 -15.88 12.34
C GLN A 124 6.27 -16.57 12.86
N ARG A 125 5.09 -16.04 12.54
CA ARG A 125 3.80 -16.69 12.86
C ARG A 125 3.46 -17.82 11.90
N LEU A 126 4.22 -17.95 10.81
CA LEU A 126 4.12 -19.08 9.90
C LEU A 126 4.89 -20.26 10.48
N GLU A 127 4.36 -21.45 10.24
CA GLU A 127 4.93 -22.68 10.78
C GLU A 127 5.24 -23.67 9.66
N TYR A 128 6.35 -24.38 9.84
CA TYR A 128 6.72 -25.55 9.07
C TYR A 128 7.03 -26.68 10.05
N GLU A 129 6.36 -27.83 9.90
CA GLU A 129 6.48 -28.98 10.83
C GLU A 129 6.27 -28.60 12.32
N GLY A 130 5.35 -27.66 12.58
CA GLY A 130 5.05 -27.17 13.94
C GLY A 130 6.11 -26.27 14.55
N LYS A 131 7.06 -25.75 13.74
CA LYS A 131 8.11 -24.82 14.17
C LYS A 131 7.96 -23.49 13.46
N SER A 132 8.15 -22.40 14.19
CA SER A 132 8.13 -21.04 13.64
C SER A 132 9.22 -20.81 12.60
N ILE A 133 8.87 -20.13 11.52
CA ILE A 133 9.77 -19.79 10.40
C ILE A 133 10.46 -18.46 10.69
N HIS A 134 11.75 -18.46 11.01
CA HIS A 134 12.51 -17.23 11.20
C HIS A 134 13.33 -16.90 9.95
N CYS A 135 12.84 -15.99 9.12
CA CYS A 135 13.57 -15.48 7.96
C CYS A 135 14.67 -14.50 8.38
N GLN A 136 15.86 -14.65 7.81
CA GLN A 136 17.03 -13.81 8.05
C GLN A 136 17.70 -13.44 6.73
N ASN A 137 18.20 -12.21 6.64
CA ASN A 137 18.93 -11.70 5.47
C ASN A 137 18.16 -11.94 4.16
N THR A 138 16.87 -11.59 4.16
CA THR A 138 16.01 -11.85 3.01
C THR A 138 16.36 -10.89 1.88
N GLU A 139 16.69 -11.42 0.72
CA GLU A 139 16.94 -10.66 -0.50
C GLU A 139 15.81 -10.94 -1.50
N LEU A 140 15.27 -9.88 -2.08
CA LEU A 140 14.30 -9.95 -3.16
C LEU A 140 14.92 -9.35 -4.42
N ILE A 141 14.91 -10.11 -5.50
CA ILE A 141 15.49 -9.73 -6.79
C ILE A 141 14.38 -9.74 -7.84
N LEU A 142 14.14 -8.61 -8.48
CA LEU A 142 13.22 -8.46 -9.59
C LEU A 142 14.01 -8.73 -10.89
N ASN A 143 13.68 -9.82 -11.55
CA ASN A 143 14.38 -10.30 -12.74
C ASN A 143 13.81 -9.66 -14.02
N ASP A 144 14.64 -9.59 -15.07
CA ASP A 144 14.26 -9.01 -16.36
C ASP A 144 13.19 -9.84 -17.12
N ASP A 145 13.09 -11.12 -16.78
CA ASP A 145 12.07 -12.05 -17.30
C ASP A 145 10.72 -11.93 -16.57
N LYS A 146 10.53 -10.89 -15.75
CA LYS A 146 9.32 -10.60 -14.96
C LYS A 146 9.04 -11.61 -13.85
N THR A 147 10.07 -12.33 -13.41
CA THR A 147 10.00 -13.15 -12.19
C THR A 147 10.59 -12.41 -10.99
N LEU A 148 10.29 -12.90 -9.79
CA LEU A 148 10.87 -12.47 -8.52
C LEU A 148 11.67 -13.65 -7.94
N THR A 149 12.93 -13.42 -7.59
CA THR A 149 13.74 -14.36 -6.82
C THR A 149 13.76 -13.94 -5.36
N LEU A 150 13.49 -14.88 -4.45
CA LEU A 150 13.67 -14.72 -3.02
C LEU A 150 14.85 -15.57 -2.57
N LYS A 151 15.77 -14.97 -1.82
CA LYS A 151 16.83 -15.66 -1.10
C LYS A 151 16.72 -15.35 0.38
N SER A 152 16.79 -16.34 1.25
CA SER A 152 16.70 -16.13 2.70
C SER A 152 17.38 -17.25 3.45
N LEU A 153 17.96 -16.93 4.60
CA LEU A 153 18.36 -17.93 5.58
C LEU A 153 17.19 -18.16 6.53
N ILE A 154 16.68 -19.39 6.58
CA ILE A 154 15.54 -19.74 7.41
C ILE A 154 16.01 -20.54 8.62
N LYS A 155 15.82 -19.99 9.82
CA LYS A 155 16.02 -20.73 11.07
C LYS A 155 14.69 -21.31 11.54
N LEU A 156 14.67 -22.62 11.80
CA LEU A 156 13.55 -23.33 12.41
C LEU A 156 13.92 -23.66 13.86
N ALA A 157 13.33 -22.96 14.82
CA ALA A 157 13.69 -23.08 16.24
C ALA A 157 15.22 -22.96 16.49
N GLU A 158 15.84 -23.99 17.07
CA GLU A 158 17.29 -24.02 17.38
C GLU A 158 18.13 -24.83 16.38
N GLU A 159 17.58 -25.12 15.21
CA GLU A 159 18.31 -25.87 14.18
C GLU A 159 19.27 -24.99 13.37
N GLU A 160 20.14 -25.65 12.61
CA GLU A 160 21.00 -24.97 11.63
C GLU A 160 20.14 -24.26 10.57
N PRO A 161 20.49 -23.03 10.18
CA PRO A 161 19.76 -22.30 9.15
C PRO A 161 19.76 -23.02 7.80
N ILE A 162 18.59 -23.06 7.17
CA ILE A 162 18.40 -23.60 5.83
C ILE A 162 18.51 -22.45 4.83
N LEU A 163 19.36 -22.60 3.82
CA LEU A 163 19.38 -21.67 2.70
C LEU A 163 18.17 -21.95 1.80
N LEU A 164 17.31 -20.95 1.68
CA LEU A 164 16.14 -20.99 0.81
C LEU A 164 16.37 -20.04 -0.36
N GLU A 165 16.30 -20.60 -1.57
CA GLU A 165 16.30 -19.83 -2.82
C GLU A 165 15.17 -20.34 -3.71
N MET A 166 14.33 -19.41 -4.17
CA MET A 166 13.24 -19.72 -5.07
C MET A 166 13.00 -18.56 -6.04
N THR A 167 12.52 -18.89 -7.23
CA THR A 167 12.12 -17.93 -8.26
C THR A 167 10.66 -18.16 -8.61
N THR A 168 9.86 -17.10 -8.72
CA THR A 168 8.41 -17.18 -8.91
C THR A 168 7.90 -16.09 -9.84
N ALA A 169 6.84 -16.38 -10.58
CA ALA A 169 6.03 -15.36 -11.23
C ALA A 169 5.02 -14.78 -10.23
N VAL A 170 4.78 -13.46 -10.32
CA VAL A 170 3.78 -12.78 -9.48
C VAL A 170 2.58 -12.40 -10.33
N VAL A 171 1.42 -12.93 -9.99
CA VAL A 171 0.17 -12.70 -10.72
C VAL A 171 -0.90 -12.11 -9.81
N VAL A 172 -1.92 -11.54 -10.44
CA VAL A 172 -3.10 -11.02 -9.75
C VAL A 172 -4.29 -11.92 -10.09
N GLU A 173 -4.84 -12.60 -9.09
CA GLU A 173 -6.02 -13.45 -9.22
C GLU A 173 -7.26 -12.68 -8.79
N GLU A 174 -8.32 -12.73 -9.61
CA GLU A 174 -9.64 -12.11 -9.33
C GLU A 174 -9.59 -10.61 -8.98
N ARG A 175 -8.52 -9.91 -9.39
CA ARG A 175 -8.22 -8.52 -8.98
C ARG A 175 -8.09 -8.35 -7.46
N ARG A 176 -8.02 -9.43 -6.69
CA ARG A 176 -8.12 -9.44 -5.22
C ARG A 176 -6.91 -10.07 -4.56
N LYS A 177 -6.34 -11.12 -5.13
CA LYS A 177 -5.21 -11.82 -4.52
C LYS A 177 -3.97 -11.57 -5.34
N ILE A 178 -2.86 -11.35 -4.64
CA ILE A 178 -1.53 -11.42 -5.25
C ILE A 178 -1.04 -12.83 -5.00
N GLN A 179 -0.67 -13.55 -6.06
CA GLN A 179 -0.26 -14.94 -5.98
C GLN A 179 1.14 -15.10 -6.55
N PHE A 180 1.94 -15.89 -5.86
CA PHE A 180 3.23 -16.39 -6.30
C PHE A 180 3.01 -17.78 -6.92
N VAL A 181 3.23 -17.87 -8.22
CA VAL A 181 2.95 -19.04 -9.06
C VAL A 181 4.21 -19.46 -9.82
N ASP A 182 4.14 -20.61 -10.48
CA ASP A 182 5.23 -21.19 -11.30
C ASP A 182 6.58 -21.18 -10.55
N VAL A 183 6.55 -21.57 -9.28
CA VAL A 183 7.71 -21.44 -8.40
C VAL A 183 8.75 -22.51 -8.71
N VAL A 184 9.98 -22.07 -8.95
CA VAL A 184 11.16 -22.91 -9.13
C VAL A 184 11.98 -22.83 -7.85
N TYR A 185 12.07 -23.95 -7.13
CA TYR A 185 12.82 -24.06 -5.88
C TYR A 185 14.23 -24.63 -6.13
N GLN A 186 15.24 -24.02 -5.51
CA GLN A 186 16.62 -24.48 -5.52
C GLN A 186 16.97 -25.20 -4.22
N GLY A 187 18.03 -26.03 -4.25
CA GLY A 187 18.54 -26.74 -3.07
C GLY A 187 18.06 -28.19 -2.97
N ASP A 188 18.19 -28.76 -1.77
CA ASP A 188 17.81 -30.13 -1.47
C ASP A 188 16.28 -30.29 -1.26
N GLU A 189 15.82 -31.52 -1.05
CA GLU A 189 14.40 -31.84 -0.79
C GLU A 189 13.83 -31.03 0.38
N ARG A 190 14.65 -30.77 1.41
CA ARG A 190 14.22 -30.08 2.62
C ARG A 190 13.99 -28.59 2.36
N SER A 191 14.93 -27.92 1.67
CA SER A 191 14.76 -26.52 1.25
C SER A 191 13.54 -26.36 0.34
N LYS A 192 13.29 -27.32 -0.56
CA LYS A 192 12.11 -27.29 -1.45
C LYS A 192 10.80 -27.41 -0.68
N ALA A 193 10.68 -28.40 0.20
CA ALA A 193 9.48 -28.59 1.03
C ALA A 193 9.18 -27.37 1.91
N LEU A 194 10.22 -26.76 2.50
CA LEU A 194 10.10 -25.51 3.25
C LEU A 194 9.63 -24.35 2.35
N GLY A 195 10.19 -24.23 1.14
CA GLY A 195 9.78 -23.24 0.16
C GLY A 195 8.30 -23.36 -0.23
N GLU A 196 7.83 -24.58 -0.49
CA GLU A 196 6.42 -24.87 -0.82
C GLU A 196 5.47 -24.46 0.31
N ALA A 197 5.82 -24.81 1.56
CA ALA A 197 5.04 -24.40 2.72
C ALA A 197 5.01 -22.88 2.88
N LEU A 198 6.15 -22.21 2.71
CA LEU A 198 6.24 -20.75 2.80
C LEU A 198 5.38 -20.07 1.72
N ILE A 199 5.46 -20.52 0.47
CA ILE A 199 4.65 -19.99 -0.64
C ILE A 199 3.16 -20.18 -0.36
N SER A 200 2.75 -21.35 0.13
CA SER A 200 1.36 -21.61 0.51
C SER A 200 0.87 -20.63 1.57
N HIS A 201 1.65 -20.42 2.63
CA HIS A 201 1.33 -19.46 3.68
C HIS A 201 1.24 -18.02 3.18
N VAL A 202 2.23 -17.59 2.39
CA VAL A 202 2.27 -16.23 1.84
C VAL A 202 1.11 -15.99 0.88
N ASN A 203 0.79 -16.94 -0.01
CA ASN A 203 -0.36 -16.83 -0.90
C ASN A 203 -1.68 -16.70 -0.14
N ASN A 204 -1.81 -17.36 1.02
CA ASN A 204 -2.96 -17.21 1.91
C ASN A 204 -3.01 -15.84 2.60
N LEU A 205 -1.86 -15.24 2.91
CA LEU A 205 -1.79 -13.91 3.50
C LEU A 205 -2.11 -12.80 2.48
N MET A 206 -1.74 -13.00 1.21
CA MET A 206 -1.79 -11.98 0.16
C MET A 206 -3.18 -11.84 -0.49
N ASP A 207 -4.22 -11.84 0.34
CA ASP A 207 -5.60 -11.48 -0.05
C ASP A 207 -5.87 -10.02 0.35
N LEU A 208 -6.12 -9.16 -0.64
CA LEU A 208 -6.32 -7.72 -0.43
C LEU A 208 -7.50 -7.40 0.49
N ASP A 209 -8.51 -8.29 0.58
CA ASP A 209 -9.65 -8.08 1.48
C ASP A 209 -9.24 -8.19 2.96
N LYS A 210 -8.09 -8.84 3.27
CA LYS A 210 -7.52 -8.90 4.62
C LYS A 210 -6.76 -7.63 5.03
N PHE A 211 -6.42 -6.78 4.05
CA PHE A 211 -5.70 -5.52 4.27
C PHE A 211 -6.60 -4.29 4.15
N ALA A 212 -7.81 -4.46 3.60
CA ALA A 212 -8.72 -3.36 3.40
C ALA A 212 -9.22 -2.79 4.73
N LEU A 213 -9.25 -1.46 4.83
CA LEU A 213 -9.80 -0.75 5.99
C LEU A 213 -11.33 -0.82 5.99
N ASP A 214 -11.95 -0.67 7.15
CA ASP A 214 -13.42 -0.66 7.26
C ASP A 214 -14.04 0.34 6.27
N GLY A 215 -15.00 -0.14 5.47
CA GLY A 215 -15.68 0.65 4.44
C GLY A 215 -14.86 0.91 3.18
N THR A 216 -13.71 0.24 3.01
CA THR A 216 -12.89 0.29 1.79
C THR A 216 -12.70 -1.11 1.23
N GLN A 217 -12.67 -1.24 -0.09
CA GLN A 217 -12.29 -2.45 -0.80
C GLN A 217 -11.20 -2.14 -1.80
N LEU A 218 -10.12 -2.93 -1.78
CA LEU A 218 -8.98 -2.77 -2.69
C LEU A 218 -9.04 -3.80 -3.81
N ARG A 219 -8.78 -3.33 -5.04
CA ARG A 219 -8.64 -4.20 -6.21
C ARG A 219 -7.42 -3.79 -7.00
N VAL A 220 -6.65 -4.78 -7.46
CA VAL A 220 -5.50 -4.58 -8.36
C VAL A 220 -5.92 -5.04 -9.75
N ASP A 221 -5.85 -4.15 -10.72
CA ASP A 221 -6.21 -4.43 -12.12
C ASP A 221 -5.02 -4.97 -12.90
N ARG A 222 -3.82 -4.52 -12.53
CA ARG A 222 -2.59 -4.87 -13.21
C ARG A 222 -1.39 -4.78 -12.28
N LEU A 223 -0.49 -5.74 -12.47
CA LEU A 223 0.83 -5.78 -11.86
C LEU A 223 1.88 -5.79 -12.97
N ARG A 224 2.96 -5.03 -12.81
CA ARG A 224 4.09 -5.03 -13.76
C ARG A 224 5.40 -5.09 -13.00
N LEU A 225 6.28 -6.00 -13.41
CA LEU A 225 7.70 -5.99 -13.05
C LEU A 225 8.48 -5.36 -14.19
N LYS A 226 9.20 -4.27 -13.92
CA LYS A 226 10.01 -3.55 -14.92
C LYS A 226 11.03 -2.66 -14.21
N ASP A 227 12.22 -2.51 -14.79
CA ASP A 227 13.23 -1.53 -14.36
C ASP A 227 13.52 -1.60 -12.84
N LYS A 228 13.65 -2.82 -12.29
CA LYS A 228 13.84 -3.08 -10.85
C LYS A 228 12.73 -2.54 -9.96
N GLN A 229 11.50 -2.49 -10.49
CA GLN A 229 10.30 -2.07 -9.78
C GLN A 229 9.15 -3.06 -9.97
N ILE A 230 8.33 -3.18 -8.94
CA ILE A 230 6.98 -3.73 -9.04
C ILE A 230 5.98 -2.58 -8.99
N ILE A 231 5.09 -2.54 -9.97
CA ILE A 231 4.09 -1.49 -10.13
C ILE A 231 2.70 -2.11 -10.09
N PHE A 232 1.91 -1.68 -9.11
CA PHE A 232 0.50 -2.03 -8.99
C PHE A 232 -0.36 -0.90 -9.53
N TYR A 233 -1.33 -1.24 -10.37
CA TYR A 233 -2.39 -0.37 -10.82
C TYR A 233 -3.71 -0.96 -10.34
N GLY A 234 -4.58 -0.13 -9.78
CA GLY A 234 -5.82 -0.63 -9.23
C GLY A 234 -6.80 0.45 -8.84
N ILE A 235 -7.77 0.05 -8.02
CA ILE A 235 -8.82 0.91 -7.50
C ILE A 235 -9.05 0.66 -6.02
N ALA A 236 -9.55 1.68 -5.32
CA ALA A 236 -10.17 1.55 -4.02
C ALA A 236 -11.63 1.98 -4.11
N ASP A 237 -12.55 1.07 -3.83
CA ASP A 237 -13.96 1.40 -3.62
C ASP A 237 -14.13 1.81 -2.15
N ILE A 238 -14.68 2.99 -1.90
CA ILE A 238 -14.79 3.60 -0.57
C ILE A 238 -16.25 3.91 -0.29
N GLU A 239 -16.88 3.10 0.55
CA GLU A 239 -18.26 3.30 1.01
C GLU A 239 -18.33 4.29 2.17
N ARG A 240 -17.34 4.22 3.08
CA ARG A 240 -17.21 5.12 4.22
C ARG A 240 -15.75 5.22 4.65
N PHE A 241 -15.39 6.35 5.26
CA PHE A 241 -14.09 6.47 5.91
C PHE A 241 -14.04 5.62 7.19
N PRO A 242 -12.89 5.01 7.50
CA PRO A 242 -12.74 4.22 8.72
C PRO A 242 -12.95 5.09 9.95
N LYS A 243 -13.69 4.56 10.93
CA LYS A 243 -13.89 5.24 12.22
C LYS A 243 -12.63 5.07 13.07
N ARG A 244 -12.18 6.15 13.72
CA ARG A 244 -11.20 6.01 14.83
C ARG A 244 -11.86 5.15 15.91
N LYS A 245 -11.24 4.02 16.24
CA LYS A 245 -11.54 3.27 17.46
C LYS A 245 -10.88 3.97 18.64
#